data_AF-A0A5B7KKJ6-F1
#
_entry.id   AF-A0A5B7KKJ6-F1
#
_cell.length_a   1.000
_cell.length_b   1.000
_cell.length_c   1.000
_cell.angle_alpha   90.00
_cell.angle_beta   90.00
_cell.angle_gamma   90.00
#
_symmetry.space_group_name_H-M   'P 1'
#
loop_
_entity.id
_entity.type
_entity.pdbx_description
1 polymer ?
#
loop_
_entity_poly.entity_id
_entity_poly.type
_entity_poly.pdbx_seq_one_letter_code
_entity_poly.pdbx_strand_id
1 'polypeptide(L)' 'MESLASDMCWLVAGSIYVDTVCRLMEEHRGHNITQVLERVNNTMHQILFTCKKKFSGEAKQACCYESTLQKTFRVP' A
#
# COMPACT_ATOMS: atom_id res chain seq x y z
N MET A 1 9.51 -3.16 -17.64
CA MET A 1 8.71 -2.42 -16.65
C MET A 1 7.27 -2.90 -16.85
N GLU A 2 6.97 -4.06 -16.27
CA GLU A 2 5.71 -4.78 -16.56
C GLU A 2 4.56 -4.16 -15.77
N SER A 3 3.51 -3.81 -16.50
CA SER A 3 2.29 -3.17 -16.03
C SER A 3 1.48 -4.13 -15.17
N LEU A 4 1.59 -4.00 -13.85
CA LEU A 4 0.76 -4.69 -12.85
C LEU A 4 -0.66 -4.09 -12.74
N ALA A 5 -1.02 -3.12 -13.59
CA ALA A 5 -2.21 -2.29 -13.37
C ALA A 5 -3.46 -2.71 -14.17
N SER A 6 -3.39 -3.67 -15.10
CA SER A 6 -4.46 -3.80 -16.10
C SER A 6 -5.68 -4.65 -15.70
N ASP A 7 -5.59 -5.63 -14.79
CA ASP A 7 -6.67 -6.65 -14.68
C ASP A 7 -7.16 -7.01 -13.28
N MET A 8 -6.99 -6.14 -12.26
CA MET A 8 -7.56 -6.40 -10.93
C MET A 8 -8.91 -5.70 -10.72
N CYS A 9 -9.92 -6.20 -11.44
CA CYS A 9 -11.33 -5.93 -11.15
C CYS A 9 -11.75 -6.68 -9.86
N TRP A 10 -11.37 -6.16 -8.69
CA TRP A 10 -12.01 -6.25 -7.36
C TRP A 10 -12.91 -7.45 -6.97
N LEU A 11 -12.59 -8.71 -7.29
CA LEU A 11 -13.42 -9.85 -6.85
C LEU A 11 -12.68 -11.06 -6.25
N VAL A 12 -11.34 -11.07 -6.11
CA VAL A 12 -10.63 -12.22 -5.50
C VAL A 12 -9.43 -11.87 -4.59
N ALA A 13 -8.74 -10.73 -4.78
CA ALA A 13 -7.64 -10.32 -3.91
C ALA A 13 -8.13 -9.34 -2.83
N GLY A 14 -7.54 -9.40 -1.64
CA GLY A 14 -7.97 -8.65 -0.45
C GLY A 14 -7.73 -7.14 -0.53
N SER A 15 -7.39 -6.54 0.61
CA SER A 15 -7.09 -5.11 0.66
C SER A 15 -5.72 -4.84 0.05
N ILE A 16 -5.66 -4.02 -1.00
CA ILE A 16 -4.41 -3.62 -1.66
C ILE A 16 -3.44 -2.96 -0.67
N TYR A 17 -3.97 -2.24 0.33
CA TYR A 17 -3.18 -1.72 1.43
C TYR A 17 -2.52 -2.84 2.24
N VAL A 18 -3.27 -3.87 2.64
CA VAL A 18 -2.75 -5.00 3.42
C VAL A 18 -1.71 -5.77 2.61
N ASP A 19 -2.00 -6.08 1.35
CA ASP A 19 -1.06 -6.78 0.47
C ASP A 19 0.26 -6.00 0.33
N THR A 20 0.15 -4.67 0.13
CA THR A 20 1.31 -3.78 0.04
C THR A 20 2.11 -3.73 1.33
N VAL A 21 1.44 -3.63 2.48
CA VAL A 21 2.08 -3.65 3.80
C VAL A 21 2.81 -4.99 4.00
N CYS A 22 2.13 -6.12 3.84
CA CYS A 22 2.71 -7.44 4.04
C CYS A 22 3.95 -7.66 3.18
N ARG A 23 3.88 -7.31 1.89
CA ARG A 23 5.03 -7.40 0.98
C ARG A 23 6.19 -6.52 1.43
N LEU A 24 5.93 -5.24 1.73
CA LEU A 24 7.00 -4.30 2.09
C LEU A 24 7.62 -4.57 3.47
N MET A 25 6.85 -5.11 4.42
CA MET A 25 7.39 -5.55 5.71
C MET A 25 8.33 -6.74 5.53
N GLU A 26 7.99 -7.70 4.67
CA GLU A 26 8.86 -8.85 4.38
C GLU A 26 10.14 -8.42 3.66
N GLU A 27 10.04 -7.51 2.68
CA GLU A 27 11.20 -7.02 1.92
C GLU A 27 12.17 -6.16 2.76
N HIS A 28 11.68 -5.51 3.82
CA HIS A 28 12.44 -4.51 4.59
C HIS A 28 12.61 -4.89 6.07
N ARG A 29 12.74 -6.19 6.38
CA ARG A 29 13.06 -6.64 7.74
C ARG A 29 14.30 -5.93 8.29
N GLY A 30 14.27 -5.56 9.56
CA GLY A 30 15.32 -4.79 10.24
C GLY A 30 15.35 -3.28 9.93
N HIS A 31 14.57 -2.77 8.97
CA HIS A 31 14.48 -1.34 8.69
C HIS A 31 13.59 -0.61 9.70
N ASN A 32 13.70 0.72 9.78
CA ASN A 32 12.80 1.53 10.59
C ASN A 32 11.36 1.44 10.05
N ILE A 33 10.42 1.09 10.92
CA ILE A 33 9.00 0.93 10.59
C ILE A 33 8.39 2.16 9.91
N THR A 34 8.73 3.37 10.36
CA THR A 34 8.13 4.59 9.79
C THR A 34 8.58 4.78 8.34
N GLN A 35 9.85 4.46 8.03
CA GLN A 35 10.37 4.48 6.66
C GLN A 35 9.70 3.42 5.77
N VAL A 36 9.36 2.25 6.33
CA VAL A 36 8.62 1.23 5.59
C VAL A 36 7.17 1.68 5.34
N LEU A 37 6.51 2.32 6.32
CA LEU A 37 5.17 2.87 6.15
C LEU A 37 5.13 4.06 5.17
N GLU A 38 6.16 4.90 5.12
CA GLU A 38 6.31 5.92 4.07
C GLU A 38 6.39 5.29 2.68
N ARG A 39 7.12 4.17 2.54
CA ARG A 39 7.18 3.41 1.28
C ARG A 39 5.83 2.80 0.91
N VAL A 40 5.07 2.29 1.88
CA VAL A 40 3.68 1.84 1.67
C VAL A 40 2.84 2.98 1.12
N ASN A 41 2.88 4.15 1.77
CA ASN A 41 2.10 5.30 1.34
C ASN A 41 2.48 5.75 -0.07
N ASN A 42 3.77 5.85 -0.37
CA ASN A 42 4.26 6.21 -1.70
C ASN A 42 3.83 5.19 -2.77
N THR A 43 3.88 3.89 -2.44
CA THR A 43 3.45 2.82 -3.36
C THR A 43 1.96 2.93 -3.64
N MET A 44 1.13 3.08 -2.61
CA MET A 44 -0.32 3.20 -2.72
C MET A 44 -0.75 4.45 -3.49
N HIS A 45 -0.03 5.57 -3.33
CA HIS A 45 -0.33 6.83 -4.03
C HIS A 45 -0.17 6.76 -5.55
N GLN A 46 0.67 5.84 -6.04
CA GLN A 46 0.85 5.58 -7.47
C GLN A 46 -0.26 4.71 -8.06
N ILE A 47 -1.11 4.08 -7.23
CA ILE A 47 -2.16 3.19 -7.71
C ILE A 47 -3.42 3.99 -8.05
N LEU A 48 -3.84 3.85 -9.31
CA LEU A 48 -5.14 4.31 -9.79
C LEU A 48 -6.07 3.11 -9.91
N PHE A 49 -7.26 3.21 -9.30
CA PHE A 49 -8.28 2.17 -9.35
C PHE A 49 -9.32 2.54 -10.40
N THR A 50 -9.56 1.63 -11.34
CA THR A 50 -10.70 1.76 -12.25
C THR A 50 -11.92 1.11 -11.61
N CYS A 51 -12.88 1.93 -11.19
CA CYS A 51 -14.12 1.44 -10.59
C CYS A 51 -15.20 1.26 -11.67
N LYS A 52 -15.69 0.02 -11.82
CA LYS A 52 -16.73 -0.35 -12.82
C LYS A 52 -18.14 -0.48 -12.23
N LYS A 53 -18.31 -0.32 -10.91
CA LYS A 53 -19.57 -0.57 -10.19
C LYS A 53 -20.39 0.72 -9.94
N LYS A 54 -20.28 1.30 -8.75
CA LYS A 54 -21.13 2.43 -8.27
C LYS A 54 -20.55 3.82 -8.53
N PHE A 55 -19.24 3.90 -8.67
CA PHE A 55 -18.51 5.12 -9.02
C PHE A 55 -17.76 4.80 -10.31
N SER A 56 -18.28 5.28 -11.44
CA SER A 56 -17.57 5.16 -12.72
C SER A 56 -16.45 6.19 -12.75
N GLY A 57 -15.21 5.73 -12.84
CA GLY A 57 -14.06 6.62 -12.95
C GLY A 57 -12.79 6.04 -12.33
N GLU A 58 -11.75 6.87 -12.34
CA GLU A 58 -10.49 6.61 -11.65
C GLU A 58 -10.61 7.07 -10.19
N ALA A 59 -10.28 6.18 -9.25
CA ALA A 59 -10.19 6.49 -7.84
C ALA A 59 -8.73 6.35 -7.38
N LYS A 60 -8.36 7.13 -6.36
CA LYS A 60 -7.08 7.00 -5.66
C LYS A 60 -7.33 6.74 -4.18
N GLN A 61 -6.32 6.15 -3.54
CA GLN A 61 -6.27 5.99 -2.10
C GLN A 61 -4.97 6.58 -1.58
N ALA A 62 -5.05 7.34 -0.49
CA ALA A 62 -3.90 7.75 0.30
C ALA A 62 -3.93 6.98 1.62
N CYS A 63 -2.75 6.60 2.12
CA CYS A 63 -2.63 5.96 3.41
C CYS A 63 -2.34 7.01 4.48
N CYS A 64 -2.74 6.70 5.70
CA CYS A 64 -2.40 7.48 6.88
C CYS A 64 -1.83 6.54 7.93
N TYR A 65 -0.73 6.95 8.56
CA TYR A 65 -0.28 6.36 9.81
C TYR A 65 0.07 7.51 10.75
N GLU A 66 -0.25 7.32 12.02
CA GLU A 66 0.09 8.23 13.08
C GLU A 66 1.05 7.53 14.04
N SER A 67 2.13 8.20 14.42
CA SER A 67 3.17 7.62 15.27
C SER A 67 3.30 8.39 16.57
N THR A 68 3.19 7.67 17.68
CA THR A 68 3.54 8.16 19.02
C THR A 68 4.86 7.54 19.51
N LEU A 69 5.60 6.86 18.63
CA LEU A 69 6.84 6.19 18.98
C LEU A 69 7.90 7.20 19.43
N GLN A 70 8.48 6.95 20.61
CA GLN A 70 9.57 7.77 21.16
C GLN A 70 10.96 7.21 20.82
N LYS A 71 11.02 6.04 20.18
CA LYS A 71 12.26 5.35 19.80
C LYS A 71 12.08 4.69 18.45
N THR A 72 13.20 4.43 17.77
CA THR A 72 13.20 3.68 16.51
C THR A 72 12.69 2.26 16.74
N PHE A 73 11.59 1.91 16.08
CA PHE A 73 11.10 0.53 16.01
C PHE A 73 11.54 -0.07 14.67
N ARG A 74 12.17 -1.24 14.72
CA ARG A 74 12.61 -1.97 13.52
C ARG A 74 11.62 -3.06 13.20
N VAL A 75 11.36 -3.25 11.91
CA VAL A 75 10.56 -4.39 11.43
C VAL A 75 11.23 -5.68 11.90
N PRO A 76 10.49 -6.61 12.54
CA PRO A 76 11.04 -7.85 13.07
C PRO A 76 11.58 -8.79 11.99
#